data_AF-A0A2C9X2B6-F1
#
_entry.id   AF-A0A2C9X2B6-F1
#
_cell.length_a   1.000
_cell.length_b   1.000
_cell.length_c   1.000
_cell.angle_alpha   90.00
_cell.angle_beta   90.00
_cell.angle_gamma   90.00
#
_symmetry.space_group_name_H-M   'P 1'
#
loop_
_entity.id
_entity.type
_entity.pdbx_description
1 polymer ?
#
loop_
_entity_poly.entity_id
_entity_poly.type
_entity_poly.pdbx_seq_one_letter_code
_entity_poly.pdbx_strand_id
1 'polypeptide(L)' 'MEFKIFEEDTRYELEEKLNEFAKNNEIQHISLTAFMAGYTTYYAAAVCYVSQ' A
#
# COMPACT_ATOMS: atom_id res chain seq x y z
N MET A 1 12.08 -2.49 12.25
CA MET A 1 11.13 -1.59 11.56
C MET A 1 11.52 -1.59 10.10
N GLU A 2 10.60 -2.05 9.26
CA GLU A 2 10.81 -2.29 7.85
C GLU A 2 9.86 -1.40 7.03
N PHE A 3 10.21 -1.19 5.76
CA PHE A 3 9.42 -0.39 4.83
C PHE A 3 9.14 -1.17 3.55
N LYS A 4 7.90 -1.12 3.08
CA LYS A 4 7.49 -1.73 1.82
C LYS A 4 6.61 -0.77 1.04
N ILE A 5 6.84 -0.69 -0.26
CA ILE A 5 6.02 0.09 -1.19
C ILE A 5 5.10 -0.88 -1.95
N PHE A 6 3.84 -0.48 -2.10
CA PHE A 6 2.84 -1.14 -2.93
C PHE A 6 2.40 -0.16 -4.01
N GLU A 7 2.24 -0.63 -5.24
CA GLU A 7 1.85 0.19 -6.39
C GLU A 7 0.82 -0.59 -7.21
N GLU A 8 -0.38 -0.03 -7.38
CA GLU A 8 -1.45 -0.67 -8.14
C GLU A 8 -2.23 0.35 -8.98
N ASP A 9 -2.84 -0.15 -10.05
CA ASP A 9 -3.63 0.66 -10.99
C ASP A 9 -5.05 0.93 -10.46
N THR A 10 -5.47 0.22 -9.40
CA THR A 10 -6.75 0.44 -8.75
C THR A 10 -6.60 0.53 -7.23
N ARG A 11 -7.44 1.36 -6.63
CA ARG A 11 -7.55 1.45 -5.17
C ARG A 11 -7.94 0.10 -4.55
N TYR A 12 -8.78 -0.68 -5.24
CA TYR A 12 -9.26 -1.97 -4.77
C TYR A 12 -8.12 -2.99 -4.61
N GLU A 13 -7.30 -3.16 -5.65
CA GLU A 13 -6.15 -4.08 -5.61
C GLU A 13 -5.13 -3.65 -4.55
N LEU A 14 -4.91 -2.35 -4.40
CA LEU A 14 -4.01 -1.83 -3.37
C LEU A 14 -4.52 -2.18 -1.97
N GLU A 15 -5.80 -1.93 -1.69
CA GLU A 15 -6.41 -2.26 -0.40
C GLU A 15 -6.41 -3.76 -0.12
N GLU A 16 -6.66 -4.61 -1.12
CA GLU A 16 -6.58 -6.06 -0.99
C GLU A 16 -5.17 -6.52 -0.57
N LYS A 17 -4.13 -6.04 -1.25
CA LYS A 17 -2.73 -6.39 -0.93
C LYS A 17 -2.28 -5.85 0.42
N LEU A 18 -2.71 -4.64 0.80
CA LEU A 18 -2.42 -4.08 2.12
C LEU A 18 -3.07 -4.91 3.23
N ASN A 19 -4.32 -5.33 3.04
CA ASN A 19 -5.04 -6.17 4.01
C ASN A 19 -4.42 -7.56 4.13
N GLU A 20 -4.01 -8.17 3.02
CA GLU A 20 -3.28 -9.44 3.06
C GLU A 20 -1.94 -9.29 3.78
N PHE A 21 -1.22 -8.20 3.51
CA PHE A 21 0.06 -7.92 4.13
C PHE A 21 -0.06 -7.71 5.66
N ALA A 22 -1.11 -7.01 6.11
CA ALA A 22 -1.38 -6.75 7.52
C ALA A 22 -1.72 -8.01 8.34
N LYS A 23 -2.06 -9.14 7.70
CA LYS A 23 -2.33 -10.41 8.42
C LYS A 23 -1.10 -10.99 9.10
N ASN A 24 0.09 -10.74 8.54
CA ASN A 24 1.35 -11.33 9.00
C ASN A 24 2.34 -10.27 9.52
N ASN A 25 1.97 -8.99 9.48
CA ASN A 25 2.86 -7.87 9.81
C ASN A 25 2.11 -6.87 10.68
N GLU A 26 2.78 -6.38 11.74
CA GLU A 26 2.24 -5.31 12.57
C GLU A 26 2.49 -3.96 11.89
N ILE A 27 1.43 -3.39 11.33
CA ILE A 27 1.49 -2.10 10.63
C ILE A 27 1.62 -0.96 11.63
N GLN A 28 2.67 -0.15 11.48
CA GLN A 28 2.93 1.02 12.32
C GLN A 28 2.44 2.31 11.65
N HIS A 29 2.62 2.43 10.34
CA HIS A 29 2.22 3.62 9.59
C HIS A 29 1.99 3.30 8.10
N ILE A 30 1.01 3.97 7.48
CA ILE A 30 0.76 3.90 6.03
C ILE A 30 0.68 5.33 5.49
N SER A 31 1.43 5.62 4.43
CA SER A 31 1.25 6.82 3.61
C SER A 31 0.73 6.40 2.24
N LEU A 32 -0.47 6.87 1.89
CA LEU A 32 -1.11 6.62 0.60
C LEU A 32 -0.98 7.86 -0.29
N THR A 33 -0.59 7.65 -1.54
CA THR A 33 -0.64 8.68 -2.58
C THR A 33 -1.34 8.13 -3.81
N ALA A 34 -1.94 9.04 -4.58
CA ALA A 34 -2.54 8.74 -5.86
C ALA A 34 -2.09 9.78 -6.88
N PHE A 35 -1.80 9.32 -8.09
CA PHE A 35 -1.39 10.17 -9.20
C PHE A 35 -2.27 9.89 -10.41
N MET A 36 -2.83 10.94 -11.01
CA MET A 36 -3.63 10.83 -12.23
C MET A 36 -2.77 11.15 -13.45
N ALA A 37 -2.66 10.21 -14.37
CA ALA A 37 -2.02 10.40 -15.68
C ALA A 37 -3.05 10.14 -16.79
N GLY A 38 -3.48 11.21 -17.45
CA GLY A 38 -4.57 11.13 -18.43
C GLY A 38 -5.88 10.71 -17.77
N TYR A 39 -6.43 9.56 -18.20
CA TYR A 39 -7.66 8.97 -17.64
C TYR A 39 -7.39 7.85 -16.63
N THR A 40 -6.12 7.54 -16.35
CA THR A 40 -5.73 6.48 -15.41
C THR A 40 -5.30 7.08 -14.08
N THR A 41 -5.72 6.48 -12.98
CA THR A 41 -5.26 6.84 -11.63
C THR A 41 -4.38 5.72 -11.12
N TYR A 42 -3.16 6.06 -10.74
CA TYR A 42 -2.18 5.16 -10.14
C TYR A 42 -2.17 5.37 -8.64
N TYR A 43 -2.13 4.29 -7.87
CA TYR A 43 -2.12 4.34 -6.41
C TYR A 43 -0.81 3.74 -5.89
N ALA A 44 -0.21 4.40 -4.91
CA ALA A 44 0.96 3.88 -4.22
C ALA A 44 0.82 4.05 -2.71
N ALA A 45 1.23 3.03 -1.96
CA ALA A 45 1.28 3.07 -0.50
C ALA A 45 2.68 2.71 0.01
N ALA A 46 3.26 3.59 0.83
CA ALA A 46 4.44 3.28 1.62
C ALA A 46 4.02 2.83 3.02
N VAL A 47 4.43 1.62 3.39
CA VAL A 47 4.02 0.94 4.63
C VAL A 47 5.23 0.74 5.51
N CYS A 48 5.16 1.24 6.74
CA CYS A 48 6.11 0.98 7.81
C CYS A 48 5.55 -0.13 8.72
N TYR A 49 6.32 -1.18 8.96
CA TYR A 49 5.83 -2.37 9.67
C TYR A 49 6.92 -3.05 10.52
N VAL A 50 6.48 -3.98 11.36
CA VAL A 50 7.32 -4.96 12.06
C VAL A 50 6.82 -6.36 11.68
N SER A 51 7.72 -7.20 11.19
CA SER A 51 7.43 -8.60 10.90
C SER A 51 7.13 -9.36 12.19
N GLN A 52 6.04 -10.14 12.21
CA GLN A 52 5.69 -10.99 13.36
C GLN A 52 6.53 -12.27 13.44
#